data_AF-A0A2V9Y8M8-F1
#
_entry.id   AF-A0A2V9Y8M8-F1
#
_cell.length_a   1.000
_cell.length_b   1.000
_cell.length_c   1.000
_cell.angle_alpha   90.00
_cell.angle_beta   90.00
_cell.angle_gamma   90.00
#
_symmetry.space_group_name_H-M   'P 1'
#
loop_
_entity.id
_entity.type
_entity.pdbx_description
1 polymer ?
#
loop_
_entity_poly.entity_id
_entity_poly.type
_entity_poly.pdbx_seq_one_letter_code
_entity_poly.pdbx_strand_id
1 'polypeptide(L)'
;MELKITEPTRLEIALAQVVGQVRGYGYQPISEHVIEVYPVEEWSDPADVLNLRVGNFVVKNETATNIFSKPTRFIPELRDYLLKGKTVQACGSIGPGLSSAGPGITLDLRGMTVRQILDSAAEADATLRAHAKTHDLPVGWLHRVEGDHQSELVHIWSFLSTVPREWEHYLPQ
;
A
#
# COMPACT_ATOMS: atom_id res chain seq x y z
N MET A 1 -5.96 -25.03 4.11
CA MET A 1 -5.47 -25.15 2.72
C MET A 1 -3.96 -25.05 2.80
N GLU A 2 -3.25 -26.11 2.45
CA GLU A 2 -1.78 -26.18 2.56
C GLU A 2 -1.18 -25.61 1.27
N LEU A 3 -0.39 -24.53 1.40
CA LEU A 3 0.38 -23.96 0.29
C LEU A 3 1.52 -24.91 -0.07
N LYS A 4 1.31 -25.76 -1.08
CA LYS A 4 2.34 -26.65 -1.62
C LYS A 4 3.18 -25.91 -2.66
N ILE A 5 4.09 -25.04 -2.20
CA ILE A 5 5.21 -24.57 -3.03
C ILE A 5 6.33 -25.59 -2.86
N THR A 6 6.31 -26.65 -3.66
CA THR A 6 7.16 -27.83 -3.43
C THR A 6 8.54 -27.76 -4.10
N GLU A 7 8.80 -26.77 -4.95
CA GLU A 7 10.10 -26.57 -5.63
C GLU A 7 10.44 -25.07 -5.77
N PRO A 8 11.74 -24.70 -5.90
CA PRO A 8 12.14 -23.33 -6.22
C PRO A 8 11.42 -22.85 -7.49
N THR A 9 10.44 -21.98 -7.30
CA THR A 9 9.51 -21.56 -8.34
C THR A 9 9.79 -20.10 -8.66
N ARG A 10 9.80 -19.74 -9.95
CA ARG A 10 9.92 -18.33 -10.36
C ARG A 10 8.84 -17.50 -9.66
N LEU A 11 9.20 -16.31 -9.18
CA LEU A 11 8.29 -15.42 -8.44
C LEU A 11 6.94 -15.23 -9.15
N GLU A 12 6.95 -15.00 -10.46
CA GLU A 12 5.74 -14.90 -11.29
C GLU A 12 4.79 -16.12 -11.14
N ILE A 13 5.35 -17.33 -11.14
CA ILE A 13 4.57 -18.57 -11.02
C ILE A 13 4.03 -18.72 -9.60
N ALA A 14 4.85 -18.42 -8.58
CA ALA A 14 4.43 -18.47 -7.19
C ALA A 14 3.30 -17.47 -6.91
N LEU A 15 3.41 -16.24 -7.43
CA LEU A 15 2.36 -15.22 -7.33
C LEU A 15 1.08 -15.66 -8.05
N ALA A 16 1.19 -16.19 -9.27
CA ALA A 16 0.03 -16.72 -9.99
C ALA A 16 -0.67 -17.83 -9.21
N GLN A 17 0.08 -18.73 -8.58
CA GLN A 17 -0.47 -19.79 -7.74
C GLN A 17 -1.13 -19.24 -6.48
N VAL A 18 -0.54 -18.27 -5.80
CA VAL A 18 -1.10 -17.68 -4.57
C VAL A 18 -2.35 -16.86 -4.89
N VAL A 19 -2.27 -15.93 -5.84
CA VAL A 19 -3.39 -15.03 -6.18
C VAL A 19 -4.52 -15.80 -6.86
N GLY A 20 -4.19 -16.80 -7.70
CA GLY A 20 -5.18 -17.66 -8.35
C GLY A 20 -6.04 -18.49 -7.39
N GLN A 21 -5.65 -18.61 -6.11
CA GLN A 21 -6.48 -19.25 -5.08
C GLN A 21 -7.61 -18.35 -4.57
N VAL A 22 -7.55 -17.04 -4.81
CA VAL A 22 -8.55 -16.07 -4.36
C VAL A 22 -9.36 -15.59 -5.57
N ARG A 23 -10.59 -16.10 -5.72
CA ARG A 23 -11.46 -15.73 -6.83
C ARG A 23 -11.74 -14.22 -6.83
N GLY A 24 -11.63 -13.60 -8.00
CA GLY A 24 -11.92 -12.17 -8.19
C GLY A 24 -10.72 -11.25 -7.96
N TYR A 25 -9.55 -11.79 -7.62
CA TYR A 25 -8.32 -11.02 -7.47
C TYR A 25 -7.36 -11.23 -8.65
N GLY A 26 -6.63 -10.18 -8.97
CA GLY A 26 -5.52 -10.16 -9.91
C GLY A 26 -4.27 -9.60 -9.27
N TYR A 27 -3.16 -9.61 -10.02
CA TYR A 27 -1.93 -8.96 -9.60
C TYR A 27 -1.21 -8.35 -10.80
N GLN A 28 -0.43 -7.30 -10.54
CA GLN A 28 0.37 -6.64 -11.55
C GLN A 28 1.73 -6.21 -10.96
N PRO A 29 2.86 -6.54 -11.62
CA PRO A 29 4.15 -5.92 -11.31
C PRO A 29 4.10 -4.43 -11.68
N ILE A 30 4.27 -3.56 -10.70
CA ILE A 30 4.29 -2.11 -10.90
C ILE A 30 5.73 -1.62 -11.12
N SER A 31 6.67 -2.22 -10.40
CA SER A 31 8.11 -1.94 -10.47
C SER A 31 8.92 -3.20 -10.10
N GLU A 32 10.24 -3.05 -9.98
CA GLU A 32 11.11 -4.13 -9.49
C GLU A 32 10.78 -4.53 -8.03
N HIS A 33 10.33 -3.58 -7.20
CA HIS A 33 10.10 -3.82 -5.76
C HIS A 33 8.62 -3.79 -5.35
N VAL A 34 7.70 -3.47 -6.27
CA VAL A 34 6.28 -3.36 -6.00
C VAL A 34 5.47 -4.26 -6.92
N ILE A 35 4.73 -5.16 -6.30
CA ILE A 35 3.65 -5.94 -6.92
C ILE A 35 2.37 -5.53 -6.24
N GLU A 36 1.38 -5.16 -7.03
CA GLU A 36 0.05 -4.87 -6.54
C GLU A 36 -0.85 -6.09 -6.69
N VAL A 37 -1.63 -6.38 -5.65
CA VAL A 37 -2.66 -7.42 -5.65
C VAL A 37 -4.00 -6.73 -5.40
N TYR A 38 -4.96 -6.92 -6.29
CA TYR A 38 -6.18 -6.11 -6.32
C TYR A 38 -7.42 -6.93 -6.70
N PRO A 39 -8.61 -6.57 -6.22
CA PRO A 39 -9.87 -7.03 -6.79
C PRO A 39 -9.98 -6.55 -8.25
N VAL A 40 -10.22 -7.48 -9.18
CA VAL A 40 -10.22 -7.19 -10.63
C VAL A 40 -11.26 -6.12 -11.00
N GLU A 41 -12.37 -6.06 -10.27
CA GLU A 41 -13.46 -5.11 -10.49
C GLU A 41 -13.02 -3.66 -10.20
N GLU A 42 -12.21 -3.44 -9.15
CA GLU A 42 -11.73 -2.12 -8.73
C GLU A 42 -10.69 -1.54 -9.69
N TRP A 43 -9.96 -2.40 -10.41
CA TRP A 43 -8.90 -1.95 -11.33
C TRP A 43 -9.43 -1.04 -12.44
N SER A 44 -10.59 -1.38 -12.99
CA SER A 44 -11.20 -0.67 -14.11
C SER A 44 -12.32 0.29 -13.73
N ASP A 45 -12.75 0.31 -12.47
CA ASP A 45 -13.85 1.16 -12.03
C ASP A 45 -13.39 2.63 -11.86
N PRO A 46 -13.86 3.57 -12.71
CA PRO A 46 -13.49 4.98 -12.57
C PRO A 46 -14.06 5.63 -11.30
N ALA A 47 -15.04 5.01 -10.64
CA ALA A 47 -15.59 5.47 -9.37
C ALA A 47 -14.82 4.92 -8.15
N ASP A 48 -13.88 3.99 -8.36
CA ASP A 48 -13.08 3.46 -7.27
C ASP A 48 -12.15 4.54 -6.68
N VAL A 49 -12.02 4.54 -5.36
CA VAL A 49 -11.25 5.55 -4.62
C VAL A 49 -9.76 5.55 -4.99
N LEU A 50 -9.20 4.39 -5.35
CA LEU A 50 -7.80 4.25 -5.75
C LEU A 50 -7.57 4.85 -7.14
N ASN A 51 -8.62 4.95 -7.97
CA ASN A 51 -8.56 5.53 -9.30
C ASN A 51 -8.84 7.05 -9.31
N LEU A 52 -9.11 7.65 -8.14
CA LEU A 52 -9.25 9.09 -7.98
C LEU A 52 -7.98 9.83 -8.43
N ARG A 53 -8.13 10.77 -9.36
CA ARG A 53 -7.02 11.63 -9.81
C ARG A 53 -6.68 12.70 -8.78
N VAL A 54 -5.40 12.87 -8.53
CA VAL A 54 -4.80 13.85 -7.63
C VAL A 54 -4.01 14.83 -8.47
N GLY A 55 -4.27 16.13 -8.30
CA GLY A 55 -3.63 17.18 -9.09
C GLY A 55 -2.14 17.27 -8.77
N ASN A 56 -1.81 17.29 -7.48
CA ASN A 56 -0.45 17.44 -6.99
C ASN A 56 -0.25 16.73 -5.64
N PHE A 57 0.76 15.89 -5.55
CA PHE A 57 1.18 15.22 -4.33
C PHE A 57 2.64 15.53 -4.06
N VAL A 58 2.92 16.16 -2.91
CA VAL A 58 4.28 16.51 -2.50
C VAL A 58 4.49 16.14 -1.05
N VAL A 59 5.51 15.32 -0.79
CA VAL A 59 5.98 14.99 0.55
C VAL A 59 7.49 15.16 0.62
N LYS A 60 8.01 15.58 1.76
CA LYS A 60 9.44 15.79 1.98
C LYS A 60 9.85 15.13 3.28
N ASN A 61 10.78 14.18 3.18
CA ASN A 61 11.30 13.42 4.31
C ASN A 61 10.19 12.85 5.21
N GLU A 62 9.16 12.28 4.60
CA GLU A 62 8.00 11.70 5.29
C GLU A 62 8.10 10.17 5.25
N THR A 63 7.76 9.50 6.35
CA THR A 63 7.83 8.03 6.37
C THR A 63 6.65 7.41 5.59
N ALA A 64 6.91 6.36 4.83
CA ALA A 64 5.88 5.67 4.04
C ALA A 64 4.75 5.12 4.93
N THR A 65 5.08 4.63 6.12
CA THR A 65 4.11 4.21 7.15
C THR A 65 3.06 5.27 7.47
N ASN A 66 3.47 6.55 7.56
CA ASN A 66 2.53 7.64 7.79
C ASN A 66 1.60 7.86 6.60
N ILE A 67 2.17 7.85 5.40
CA ILE A 67 1.43 8.05 4.15
C ILE A 67 0.36 6.96 4.01
N PHE A 68 0.72 5.69 4.24
CA PHE A 68 -0.18 4.55 4.08
C PHE A 68 -1.23 4.43 5.18
N SER A 69 -0.89 4.77 6.42
CA SER A 69 -1.85 4.71 7.52
C SER A 69 -2.88 5.84 7.47
N LYS A 70 -2.51 6.99 6.89
CA LYS A 70 -3.30 8.22 6.92
C LYS A 70 -3.22 9.00 5.60
N PRO A 71 -3.55 8.38 4.45
CA PRO A 71 -3.35 9.01 3.14
C PRO A 71 -4.14 10.31 2.97
N THR A 72 -5.30 10.43 3.63
CA THR A 72 -6.13 11.66 3.65
C THR A 72 -5.44 12.88 4.27
N ARG A 73 -4.34 12.71 5.01
CA ARG A 73 -3.52 13.83 5.50
C ARG A 73 -2.60 14.41 4.43
N PHE A 74 -2.24 13.60 3.43
CA PHE A 74 -1.27 13.94 2.39
C PHE A 74 -1.92 14.13 1.02
N ILE A 75 -3.12 13.59 0.82
CA ILE A 75 -3.89 13.67 -0.44
C ILE A 75 -5.23 14.39 -0.14
N PRO A 76 -5.29 15.73 -0.32
CA PRO A 76 -6.50 16.50 -0.05
C PRO A 76 -7.72 16.05 -0.87
N GLU A 77 -7.53 15.70 -2.14
CA GLU A 77 -8.59 15.24 -3.03
C GLU A 77 -9.24 13.96 -2.51
N LEU A 78 -8.45 13.04 -1.94
CA LEU A 78 -8.95 11.82 -1.31
C LEU A 78 -9.78 12.15 -0.07
N ARG A 79 -9.31 13.08 0.78
CA ARG A 79 -10.08 13.53 1.94
C ARG A 79 -11.42 14.11 1.49
N ASP A 80 -11.40 14.99 0.50
CA ASP A 80 -12.60 15.67 0.01
C ASP A 80 -13.58 14.68 -0.64
N TYR A 81 -13.06 13.67 -1.37
CA TYR A 81 -13.85 12.57 -1.92
C TYR A 81 -14.58 11.79 -0.83
N LEU A 82 -13.86 11.36 0.21
CA LEU A 82 -14.44 10.60 1.33
C LEU A 82 -15.44 11.42 2.16
N LEU A 83 -15.24 12.73 2.26
CA LEU A 83 -16.19 13.64 2.92
C LEU A 83 -17.45 13.91 2.09
N LYS A 84 -17.41 13.71 0.76
CA LYS A 84 -18.52 14.03 -0.16
C LYS A 84 -19.74 13.10 -0.03
N GLY A 85 -19.74 12.16 0.91
CA GLY A 85 -20.88 11.28 1.21
C GLY A 85 -21.17 11.01 2.69
N LYS A 86 -20.33 11.46 3.64
CA LYS A 86 -20.49 11.19 5.09
C LYS A 86 -19.91 12.30 5.97
N THR A 87 -20.58 12.58 7.09
CA THR A 87 -20.21 13.61 8.09
C THR A 87 -19.22 13.16 9.17
N VAL A 88 -18.67 11.94 9.12
CA VAL A 88 -17.86 11.42 10.24
C VAL A 88 -16.62 10.71 9.72
N GLN A 89 -15.46 11.28 10.04
CA GLN A 89 -14.20 10.54 10.12
C GLN A 89 -14.41 9.36 11.08
N ALA A 90 -14.53 8.14 10.56
CA ALA A 90 -14.14 6.99 11.35
C ALA A 90 -12.68 7.23 11.76
N CYS A 91 -12.41 7.29 13.06
CA CYS A 91 -11.05 7.31 13.57
C CYS A 91 -10.30 6.19 12.86
N GLY A 92 -9.34 6.56 12.01
CA GLY A 92 -8.44 5.59 11.38
C GLY A 92 -7.95 4.67 12.48
N SER A 93 -8.02 3.36 12.22
CA SER A 93 -7.60 2.35 13.18
C SER A 93 -6.26 2.78 13.78
N ILE A 94 -6.26 3.08 15.09
CA ILE A 94 -5.03 3.22 15.85
C ILE A 94 -4.52 1.79 16.02
N GLY A 95 -3.86 1.27 15.00
CA GLY A 95 -2.90 0.19 15.19
C GLY A 95 -1.81 0.66 16.16
N PRO A 96 -1.17 -0.24 16.91
CA PRO A 96 -0.17 0.13 17.90
C PRO A 96 1.03 0.80 17.21
N GLY A 97 1.29 2.08 17.50
CA GLY A 97 2.44 2.80 16.94
C GLY A 97 2.26 4.32 16.90
N LEU A 98 2.32 4.97 18.07
CA LEU A 98 2.58 6.41 18.16
C LEU A 98 4.04 6.63 17.74
N SER A 99 4.24 7.41 16.67
CA SER A 99 5.47 7.62 15.89
C SER A 99 5.72 6.59 14.79
N SER A 100 5.81 7.09 13.56
CA SER A 100 6.39 6.38 12.45
C SER A 100 7.90 6.53 12.53
N ALA A 101 8.56 5.51 13.05
CA ALA A 101 10.00 5.38 12.94
C ALA A 101 10.36 4.86 11.55
N GLY A 102 11.49 5.29 11.01
CA GLY A 102 11.99 4.84 9.71
C GLY A 102 12.54 5.99 8.87
N PRO A 103 13.25 5.67 7.78
CA PRO A 103 13.75 6.68 6.87
C PRO A 103 12.61 7.33 6.08
N GLY A 104 12.74 8.64 5.81
CA GLY A 104 11.74 9.40 5.07
C GLY A 104 11.94 9.31 3.56
N ILE A 105 10.84 9.29 2.81
CA ILE A 105 10.80 9.47 1.36
C ILE A 105 10.52 10.93 0.98
N THR A 106 10.90 11.30 -0.23
CA THR A 106 10.58 12.62 -0.81
C THR A 106 10.04 12.39 -2.21
N LEU A 107 8.84 12.90 -2.49
CA LEU A 107 8.15 12.74 -3.76
C LEU A 107 7.49 14.05 -4.19
N ASP A 108 7.50 14.31 -5.50
CA ASP A 108 6.74 15.38 -6.17
C ASP A 108 6.08 14.74 -7.40
N LEU A 109 4.79 14.43 -7.29
CA LEU A 109 4.01 13.71 -8.29
C LEU A 109 2.81 14.57 -8.74
N ARG A 110 2.51 14.53 -10.04
CA ARG A 110 1.45 15.37 -10.64
C ARG A 110 0.53 14.57 -11.52
N GLY A 111 -0.78 14.81 -11.39
CA GLY A 111 -1.81 14.19 -12.23
C GLY A 111 -1.94 12.67 -12.09
N MET A 112 -1.41 12.10 -11.01
CA MET A 112 -1.43 10.67 -10.69
C MET A 112 -2.73 10.27 -10.00
N THR A 113 -3.10 9.00 -10.05
CA THR A 113 -4.18 8.47 -9.20
C THR A 113 -3.70 8.21 -7.78
N VAL A 114 -4.63 8.03 -6.84
CA VAL A 114 -4.32 7.61 -5.47
C VAL A 114 -3.48 6.32 -5.48
N ARG A 115 -3.87 5.32 -6.30
CA ARG A 115 -3.13 4.06 -6.51
C ARG A 115 -1.67 4.33 -6.87
N GLN A 116 -1.45 5.08 -7.94
CA GLN A 116 -0.12 5.42 -8.45
C GLN A 116 0.74 6.18 -7.43
N ILE A 117 0.12 7.04 -6.61
CA ILE A 117 0.83 7.73 -5.52
C ILE A 117 1.28 6.75 -4.44
N LEU A 118 0.39 5.84 -4.02
CA LEU A 118 0.70 4.84 -2.99
C LEU A 118 1.76 3.86 -3.49
N ASP A 119 1.69 3.41 -4.74
CA ASP A 119 2.70 2.56 -5.37
C ASP A 119 4.05 3.27 -5.48
N SER A 120 4.05 4.54 -5.88
CA SER A 120 5.28 5.35 -5.96
C SER A 120 5.93 5.54 -4.58
N ALA A 121 5.11 5.70 -3.53
CA ALA A 121 5.60 5.77 -2.16
C ALA A 121 6.17 4.43 -1.67
N ALA A 122 5.56 3.30 -2.04
CA ALA A 122 6.05 1.97 -1.70
C ALA A 122 7.39 1.68 -2.41
N GLU A 123 7.51 2.01 -3.69
CA GLU A 123 8.75 1.87 -4.45
C GLU A 123 9.87 2.76 -3.89
N ALA A 124 9.54 4.02 -3.58
CA ALA A 124 10.49 4.95 -3.00
C ALA A 124 11.01 4.45 -1.66
N ASP A 125 10.14 3.89 -0.81
CA ASP A 125 10.51 3.33 0.48
C ASP A 125 11.34 2.05 0.33
N ALA A 126 10.92 1.12 -0.52
CA ALA A 126 11.62 -0.14 -0.78
C ALA A 126 13.06 0.05 -1.30
N THR A 127 13.34 1.17 -1.97
CA THR A 127 14.65 1.49 -2.54
C THR A 127 15.57 2.31 -1.60
N LEU A 128 15.09 2.69 -0.40
CA LEU A 128 15.91 3.44 0.55
C LEU A 128 17.04 2.57 1.11
N ARG A 129 18.28 2.96 0.80
CA ARG A 129 19.49 2.37 1.40
C ARG A 129 19.57 2.53 2.92
N ALA A 130 18.78 3.44 3.49
CA ALA A 130 18.74 3.67 4.92
C ALA A 130 18.18 2.48 5.70
N HIS A 131 17.26 1.70 5.11
CA HIS A 131 16.71 0.47 5.72
C HIS A 131 17.83 -0.51 6.09
N ALA A 132 18.83 -0.68 5.24
CA ALA A 132 19.99 -1.53 5.52
C ALA A 132 20.85 -1.03 6.70
N LYS A 133 20.82 0.27 7.01
CA LYS A 133 21.60 0.87 8.12
C LYS A 133 20.85 0.88 9.43
N THR A 134 19.54 1.13 9.38
CA THR A 134 18.69 1.22 10.58
C THR A 134 18.05 -0.11 10.94
N HIS A 135 18.20 -1.13 10.08
CA HIS A 135 17.51 -2.42 10.18
C HIS A 135 15.97 -2.29 10.18
N ASP A 136 15.45 -1.18 9.66
CA ASP A 136 14.02 -1.00 9.43
C ASP A 136 13.57 -1.81 8.21
N LEU A 137 12.31 -2.22 8.22
CA LEU A 137 11.69 -2.92 7.11
C LEU A 137 11.00 -1.91 6.19
N PRO A 138 11.15 -2.04 4.86
CA PRO A 138 10.30 -1.31 3.95
C PRO A 138 8.83 -1.71 4.15
N VAL A 139 7.92 -0.84 3.72
CA VAL A 139 6.49 -1.05 3.88
C VAL A 139 5.75 -0.92 2.55
N GLY A 140 4.72 -1.75 2.38
CA GLY A 140 3.68 -1.60 1.36
C GLY A 140 2.40 -1.02 1.96
N TRP A 141 1.42 -0.71 1.10
CA TRP A 141 0.11 -0.22 1.51
C TRP A 141 -0.95 -1.32 1.46
N LEU A 142 -1.97 -1.19 2.31
CA LEU A 142 -3.16 -2.03 2.31
C LEU A 142 -4.39 -1.13 2.38
N HIS A 143 -5.31 -1.34 1.44
CA HIS A 143 -6.63 -0.74 1.45
C HIS A 143 -7.67 -1.84 1.58
N ARG A 144 -8.68 -1.61 2.43
CA ARG A 144 -9.86 -2.47 2.54
C ARG A 144 -11.09 -1.62 2.78
N VAL A 145 -12.24 -2.13 2.35
CA VAL A 145 -13.54 -1.53 2.63
C VAL A 145 -14.30 -2.45 3.56
N GLU A 146 -14.73 -1.94 4.70
CA GLU A 146 -15.52 -2.69 5.69
C GLU A 146 -16.83 -1.95 5.96
N GLY A 147 -17.91 -2.69 6.25
CA GLY A 147 -19.13 -2.09 6.78
C GLY A 147 -18.95 -1.75 8.26
N ASP A 148 -19.34 -0.55 8.68
CA ASP A 148 -19.37 -0.19 10.09
C ASP A 148 -20.60 -0.79 10.81
N HIS A 149 -20.73 -0.52 12.12
CA HIS A 149 -21.86 -0.95 12.93
C HIS A 149 -23.23 -0.42 12.45
N GLN A 150 -23.24 0.58 11.57
CA GLN A 150 -24.41 1.19 10.95
C GLN A 150 -24.63 0.72 9.49
N SER A 151 -23.88 -0.30 9.03
CA SER A 151 -23.88 -0.82 7.64
C SER A 151 -23.38 0.17 6.59
N GLU A 152 -22.65 1.19 7.03
CA GLU A 152 -22.06 2.20 6.20
C GLU A 152 -20.64 1.76 5.78
N LEU A 153 -20.31 1.81 4.48
CA LEU A 153 -18.98 1.43 4.00
C LEU A 153 -17.89 2.41 4.46
N VAL A 154 -16.81 1.90 5.03
CA VAL A 154 -15.66 2.65 5.55
C VAL A 154 -14.38 2.17 4.88
N HIS A 155 -13.59 3.12 4.38
CA HIS A 155 -12.26 2.85 3.83
C HIS A 155 -11.24 2.79 4.97
N ILE A 156 -10.57 1.65 5.10
CA ILE A 156 -9.52 1.43 6.09
C ILE A 156 -8.19 1.34 5.34
N TRP A 157 -7.22 2.09 5.86
CA TRP A 157 -5.87 2.19 5.32
C TRP A 157 -4.89 1.69 6.35
N SER A 158 -3.94 0.87 5.90
CA SER A 158 -2.87 0.32 6.73
C SER A 158 -1.61 0.17 5.89
N PHE A 159 -0.53 -0.21 6.55
CA PHE A 159 0.70 -0.65 5.92
C PHE A 159 0.95 -2.13 6.22
N LEU A 160 1.86 -2.73 5.46
CA LEU A 160 2.41 -4.07 5.70
C LEU A 160 3.93 -3.98 5.59
N SER A 161 4.66 -4.41 6.62
CA SER A 161 6.11 -4.53 6.54
C SER A 161 6.51 -5.65 5.58
N THR A 162 7.48 -5.36 4.72
CA THR A 162 8.00 -6.28 3.70
C THR A 162 9.47 -6.58 3.96
N VAL A 163 10.02 -7.53 3.20
CA VAL A 163 11.45 -7.86 3.33
C VAL A 163 12.32 -6.79 2.67
N PRO A 164 13.46 -6.42 3.28
CA PRO A 164 14.36 -5.44 2.68
C PRO A 164 15.03 -6.00 1.43
N ARG A 165 15.58 -5.10 0.60
CA ARG A 165 16.49 -5.50 -0.47
C ARG A 165 17.62 -6.35 0.11
N GLU A 166 18.06 -7.37 -0.64
CA GLU A 166 19.14 -8.28 -0.21
C GLU A 166 18.82 -9.07 1.08
N TRP A 167 17.54 -9.28 1.41
CA TRP A 167 17.11 -10.06 2.58
C TRP A 167 17.77 -11.44 2.70
N GLU A 168 18.18 -12.04 1.58
CA GLU A 168 18.91 -13.31 1.51
C GLU A 168 20.22 -13.29 2.30
N HIS A 169 20.89 -12.14 2.43
CA HIS A 169 22.09 -11.98 3.24
C HIS A 169 21.83 -12.08 4.75
N TYR A 170 20.56 -12.06 5.16
CA TYR A 170 20.13 -12.10 6.56
C TYR A 170 19.48 -13.44 6.94
N LEU A 171 19.44 -14.42 6.03
CA LEU A 171 19.02 -15.78 6.35
C LEU A 171 20.12 -16.52 7.15
N PRO A 172 19.77 -17.24 8.23
CA PRO A 172 20.72 -18.11 8.91
C PRO A 172 21.22 -19.19 7.94
N GLN A 173 22.55 -19.33 7.84
CA GLN A 173 23.23 -20.37 7.05
C GLN A 173 23.01 -21.76 7.63
#